data_AF-A0A330LA83-F1
#
_entry.id   AF-A0A330LA83-F1
#
_cell.length_a   1.000
_cell.length_b   1.000
_cell.length_c   1.000
_cell.angle_alpha   90.00
_cell.angle_beta   90.00
_cell.angle_gamma   90.00
#
_symmetry.space_group_name_H-M   'P 1'
#
loop_
_entity.id
_entity.type
_entity.pdbx_description
1 polymer ?
#
loop_
_entity_poly.entity_id
_entity_poly.type
_entity_poly.pdbx_seq_one_letter_code
_entity_poly.pdbx_strand_id
1 'polypeptide(L)'
;MTNPIKRKLILSVLAVLLLFVLLAIQAGVVSRWQAVHDDRDRYVHIKQELFRLERLVADVDNGFRGYALTKEGRFVKPLVVAEYDILGLVNRLLAITAPWPDLHTPVQVLTSAVKELLETKRQLMLDLVLGHEEEVLNYIRTGEGLELNDTVVLAFQGVEHKMAQRDRETMQDRDAVRAWAPVILSVTTFSALVLGMSMNRWAIRLSKTIALPRTMASL
;
A
#
# COMPACT_ATOMS: atom_id res chain seq x y z
N MET A 1 1.27 57.16 -19.91
CA MET A 1 0.18 56.52 -20.69
C MET A 1 0.61 55.13 -21.13
N THR A 2 0.23 54.08 -20.41
CA THR A 2 0.55 52.70 -20.82
C THR A 2 -0.36 52.31 -21.99
N ASN A 3 0.27 52.00 -23.12
CA ASN A 3 -0.41 51.62 -24.35
C ASN A 3 -1.38 50.45 -24.05
N PRO A 4 -2.68 50.55 -24.41
CA PRO A 4 -3.70 49.55 -24.04
C PRO A 4 -3.37 48.14 -24.55
N ILE A 5 -2.55 48.04 -25.60
CA ILE A 5 -2.03 46.78 -26.15
C ILE A 5 -1.05 46.12 -25.18
N LYS A 6 -0.10 46.88 -24.60
CA LYS A 6 0.87 46.35 -23.61
C LYS A 6 0.16 45.83 -22.36
N ARG A 7 -0.88 46.55 -21.89
CA ARG A 7 -1.68 46.12 -20.73
C ARG A 7 -2.41 44.79 -20.99
N LYS A 8 -3.00 44.62 -22.17
CA LYS A 8 -3.69 43.39 -22.57
C LYS A 8 -2.73 42.20 -22.67
N LEU A 9 -1.53 42.42 -23.21
CA LEU A 9 -0.51 41.40 -23.38
C LEU A 9 0.07 40.94 -22.02
N ILE A 10 0.29 41.88 -21.10
CA ILE A 10 0.69 41.56 -19.72
C ILE A 10 -0.40 40.72 -19.02
N LEU A 11 -1.67 41.09 -19.16
CA LEU A 11 -2.78 40.35 -18.56
C LEU A 11 -2.91 38.93 -19.13
N SER A 12 -2.71 38.73 -20.43
CA SER A 12 -2.74 37.38 -21.02
C SER A 12 -1.58 36.51 -20.54
N VAL A 13 -0.38 37.07 -20.42
CA VAL A 13 0.79 36.33 -19.89
C VAL A 13 0.56 35.97 -18.42
N LEU A 14 0.03 36.90 -17.63
CA LEU A 14 -0.30 36.66 -16.22
C LEU A 14 -1.36 35.56 -16.06
N ALA A 15 -2.38 35.55 -16.93
CA ALA A 15 -3.44 34.54 -16.93
C ALA A 15 -2.90 33.14 -17.27
N VAL A 16 -2.01 33.03 -18.27
CA VAL A 16 -1.35 31.77 -18.62
C VAL A 16 -0.47 31.27 -17.48
N LEU A 17 0.29 32.17 -16.85
CA LEU A 17 1.15 31.82 -15.72
C LEU A 17 0.33 31.34 -14.51
N LEU A 18 -0.79 32.01 -14.22
CA LEU A 18 -1.74 31.57 -13.20
C LEU A 18 -2.31 30.18 -13.51
N LEU A 19 -2.63 29.90 -14.77
CA LEU A 19 -3.12 28.58 -15.19
C LEU A 19 -2.07 27.49 -14.97
N PHE A 20 -0.80 27.75 -15.28
CA PHE A 20 0.31 26.82 -14.98
C PHE A 20 0.45 26.54 -13.48
N VAL A 21 0.34 27.57 -12.64
CA VAL A 21 0.38 27.40 -11.17
C VAL A 21 -0.78 26.53 -10.68
N LEU A 22 -2.00 26.78 -11.18
CA LEU A 22 -3.17 25.98 -10.81
C LEU A 22 -3.02 24.52 -11.24
N LEU A 23 -2.49 24.26 -12.43
CA LEU A 23 -2.22 22.90 -12.91
C LEU A 23 -1.15 22.19 -12.07
N ALA A 24 -0.09 22.89 -11.67
CA ALA A 24 0.94 22.33 -10.79
C ALA A 24 0.38 21.96 -9.41
N ILE A 25 -0.50 22.80 -8.85
CA ILE A 25 -1.22 22.51 -7.61
C ILE A 25 -2.10 21.26 -7.78
N GLN A 26 -2.89 21.18 -8.86
CA GLN A 26 -3.74 20.01 -9.12
C GLN A 26 -2.91 18.73 -9.26
N ALA A 27 -1.82 18.76 -10.03
CA ALA A 27 -0.92 17.62 -10.18
C ALA A 27 -0.38 17.15 -8.82
N GLY A 28 -0.01 18.09 -7.93
CA GLY A 28 0.42 17.78 -6.57
C GLY A 28 -0.68 17.18 -5.68
N VAL A 29 -1.94 17.60 -5.85
CA VAL A 29 -3.08 17.00 -5.10
C VAL A 29 -3.35 15.58 -5.59
N VAL A 30 -3.36 15.36 -6.91
CA VAL A 30 -3.60 14.05 -7.51
C VAL A 30 -2.51 13.06 -7.14
N SER A 31 -1.23 13.45 -7.19
CA SER A 31 -0.12 12.58 -6.83
C SER A 31 -0.15 12.18 -5.35
N ARG A 32 -0.48 13.12 -4.45
CA ARG A 32 -0.70 12.81 -3.02
C ARG A 32 -1.88 11.87 -2.81
N TRP A 33 -2.97 12.05 -3.57
CA TRP A 33 -4.13 11.16 -3.49
C TRP A 33 -3.80 9.74 -3.94
N GLN A 34 -3.04 9.60 -5.04
CA GLN A 34 -2.57 8.30 -5.52
C GLN A 34 -1.66 7.61 -4.50
N ALA A 35 -0.68 8.32 -3.94
CA ALA A 35 0.21 7.78 -2.91
C ALA A 35 -0.56 7.29 -1.67
N VAL A 36 -1.60 8.02 -1.26
CA VAL A 36 -2.49 7.61 -0.16
C VAL A 36 -3.23 6.31 -0.48
N HIS A 37 -3.71 6.16 -1.71
CA HIS A 37 -4.39 4.93 -2.15
C HIS A 37 -3.43 3.75 -2.20
N ASP A 38 -2.25 3.92 -2.80
CA ASP A 38 -1.23 2.87 -2.93
C ASP A 38 -0.78 2.37 -1.55
N ASP A 39 -0.59 3.27 -0.57
CA ASP A 39 -0.22 2.88 0.80
C ASP A 39 -1.37 2.13 1.50
N ARG A 40 -2.64 2.47 1.22
CA ARG A 40 -3.79 1.76 1.81
C ARG A 40 -3.96 0.37 1.20
N ASP A 41 -3.83 0.25 -0.12
CA ASP A 41 -3.93 -1.03 -0.80
C ASP A 41 -2.78 -1.95 -0.36
N ARG A 42 -1.57 -1.40 -0.20
CA ARG A 42 -0.43 -2.12 0.37
C ARG A 42 -0.70 -2.58 1.79
N TYR A 43 -1.25 -1.73 2.65
CA TYR A 43 -1.62 -2.10 4.03
C TYR A 43 -2.59 -3.29 4.06
N VAL A 44 -3.64 -3.23 3.25
CA VAL A 44 -4.63 -4.32 3.13
C VAL A 44 -3.97 -5.59 2.61
N HIS A 45 -3.10 -5.46 1.60
CA HIS A 45 -2.40 -6.60 1.01
C HIS A 45 -1.45 -7.27 2.02
N ILE A 46 -0.68 -6.50 2.79
CA ILE A 46 0.17 -7.05 3.86
C ILE A 46 -0.67 -7.77 4.91
N LYS A 47 -1.79 -7.19 5.35
CA LYS A 47 -2.68 -7.85 6.31
C LYS A 47 -3.22 -9.17 5.78
N GLN A 48 -3.62 -9.22 4.51
CA GLN A 48 -4.12 -10.45 3.89
C GLN A 48 -3.03 -11.53 3.85
N GLU A 49 -1.79 -11.19 3.48
CA GLU A 49 -0.69 -12.13 3.50
C GLU A 49 -0.35 -12.57 4.94
N LEU A 50 -0.41 -11.67 5.91
CA LEU A 50 -0.17 -12.01 7.32
C LEU A 50 -1.20 -13.02 7.86
N PHE A 51 -2.48 -12.80 7.59
CA PHE A 51 -3.54 -13.75 7.97
C PHE A 51 -3.41 -15.10 7.28
N ARG A 52 -2.98 -15.12 6.01
CA ARG A 52 -2.70 -16.38 5.31
C ARG A 52 -1.53 -17.12 5.95
N LEU A 53 -0.48 -16.40 6.34
CA LEU A 53 0.66 -17.00 7.02
C LEU A 53 0.26 -17.59 8.37
N GLU A 54 -0.48 -16.84 9.18
CA GLU A 54 -0.97 -17.28 10.50
C GLU A 54 -1.82 -18.56 10.36
N ARG A 55 -2.70 -18.60 9.35
CA ARG A 55 -3.48 -19.80 9.06
C ARG A 55 -2.62 -21.00 8.70
N LEU A 56 -1.61 -20.83 7.84
CA LEU A 56 -0.71 -21.92 7.46
C LEU A 56 0.10 -22.42 8.66
N VAL A 57 0.57 -21.51 9.53
CA VAL A 57 1.22 -21.85 10.79
C VAL A 57 0.29 -22.67 11.69
N ALA A 58 -0.99 -22.29 11.80
CA ALA A 58 -1.97 -23.07 12.55
C ALA A 58 -2.22 -24.46 11.91
N ASP A 59 -2.23 -24.56 10.58
CA ASP A 59 -2.39 -25.83 9.86
C ASP A 59 -1.19 -26.77 10.09
N VAL A 60 0.04 -26.23 10.14
CA VAL A 60 1.27 -26.96 10.55
C VAL A 60 1.09 -27.53 11.96
N ASP A 61 0.68 -26.69 12.91
CA ASP A 61 0.58 -27.06 14.31
C ASP A 61 -0.52 -28.10 14.56
N ASN A 62 -1.67 -27.93 13.90
CA ASN A 62 -2.78 -28.88 13.93
C ASN A 62 -2.44 -30.21 13.24
N GLY A 63 -1.75 -30.15 12.08
CA GLY A 63 -1.28 -31.33 11.37
C GLY A 63 -0.31 -32.15 12.22
N PHE A 64 0.67 -31.49 12.83
CA PHE A 64 1.60 -32.13 13.76
C PHE A 64 0.88 -32.80 14.93
N ARG A 65 -0.01 -32.08 15.62
CA ARG A 65 -0.78 -32.63 16.76
C ARG A 65 -1.63 -33.82 16.34
N GLY A 66 -2.32 -33.72 15.20
CA GLY A 66 -3.15 -34.80 14.66
C GLY A 66 -2.33 -36.05 14.36
N TYR A 67 -1.16 -35.89 13.75
CA TYR A 67 -0.24 -37.02 13.49
C TYR A 67 0.33 -37.61 14.78
N ALA A 68 0.76 -36.76 15.72
CA ALA A 68 1.28 -37.21 17.01
C ALA A 68 0.26 -38.04 17.80
N LEU A 69 -1.02 -37.67 17.74
CA LEU A 69 -2.09 -38.36 18.46
C LEU A 69 -2.58 -39.65 17.78
N THR A 70 -2.63 -39.67 16.44
CA THR A 70 -3.33 -40.74 15.70
C THR A 70 -2.42 -41.63 14.86
N LYS A 71 -1.20 -41.15 14.56
CA LYS A 71 -0.26 -41.77 13.62
C LYS A 71 -0.82 -41.97 12.21
N GLU A 72 -1.91 -41.27 11.86
CA GLU A 72 -2.52 -41.38 10.56
C GLU A 72 -1.85 -40.44 9.54
N GLY A 73 -1.38 -40.98 8.42
CA GLY A 73 -0.70 -40.22 7.37
C GLY A 73 -1.52 -39.06 6.76
N ARG A 74 -2.85 -39.05 6.94
CA ARG A 74 -3.71 -37.93 6.51
C ARG A 74 -3.34 -36.59 7.17
N PHE A 75 -2.73 -36.62 8.36
CA PHE A 75 -2.30 -35.43 9.09
C PHE A 75 -0.90 -34.94 8.67
N VAL A 76 -0.14 -35.73 7.91
CA VAL A 76 1.16 -35.33 7.34
C VAL A 76 0.96 -34.40 6.14
N LYS A 77 -0.08 -34.62 5.34
CA LYS A 77 -0.33 -33.86 4.11
C LYS A 77 -0.47 -32.35 4.34
N PRO A 78 -1.25 -31.86 5.34
CA PRO A 78 -1.33 -30.42 5.64
C PRO A 78 0.03 -29.80 5.99
N LEU A 79 0.90 -30.51 6.71
CA LEU A 79 2.24 -30.02 7.04
C LEU A 79 3.07 -29.76 5.78
N VAL A 80 3.17 -30.77 4.91
CA VAL A 80 3.99 -30.69 3.69
C VAL A 80 3.49 -29.58 2.75
N VAL A 81 2.18 -29.42 2.62
CA VAL A 81 1.58 -28.35 1.81
C VAL A 81 1.88 -26.98 2.42
N ALA A 82 1.67 -26.84 3.73
CA ALA A 82 1.90 -25.58 4.42
C ALA A 82 3.38 -25.15 4.38
N GLU A 83 4.33 -26.07 4.54
CA GLU A 83 5.77 -25.79 4.42
C GLU A 83 6.13 -25.16 3.06
N TYR A 84 5.62 -25.73 1.98
CA TYR A 84 5.86 -25.21 0.63
C TYR A 84 5.26 -23.81 0.46
N ASP A 85 4.02 -23.61 0.91
CA ASP A 85 3.29 -22.36 0.73
C ASP A 85 3.85 -21.23 1.61
N ILE A 86 4.29 -21.54 2.84
CA ILE A 86 4.85 -20.58 3.78
C ILE A 86 6.09 -19.90 3.21
N LEU A 87 7.01 -20.63 2.56
CA LEU A 87 8.21 -20.05 1.97
C LEU A 87 7.87 -19.01 0.90
N GLY A 88 6.89 -19.32 0.04
CA GLY A 88 6.40 -18.37 -0.96
C GLY A 88 5.78 -17.13 -0.32
N LEU A 89 5.05 -17.31 0.77
CA LEU A 89 4.33 -16.25 1.47
C LEU A 89 5.27 -15.31 2.23
N VAL A 90 6.28 -15.84 2.90
CA VAL A 90 7.34 -15.07 3.55
C VAL A 90 8.09 -14.20 2.54
N ASN A 91 8.45 -14.76 1.38
CA ASN A 91 9.13 -13.99 0.33
C ASN A 91 8.24 -12.86 -0.22
N ARG A 92 6.93 -13.13 -0.38
CA ARG A 92 5.97 -12.08 -0.77
C ARG A 92 5.88 -11.00 0.30
N LEU A 93 5.75 -11.36 1.58
CA LEU A 93 5.71 -10.42 2.71
C LEU A 93 6.94 -9.50 2.69
N LEU A 94 8.15 -10.05 2.58
CA LEU A 94 9.38 -9.27 2.47
C LEU A 94 9.34 -8.28 1.30
N ALA A 95 8.88 -8.71 0.13
CA ALA A 95 8.79 -7.87 -1.07
C ALA A 95 7.76 -6.72 -0.91
N ILE A 96 6.57 -7.01 -0.38
CA ILE A 96 5.51 -6.01 -0.24
C ILE A 96 5.80 -5.01 0.89
N THR A 97 6.58 -5.40 1.89
CA THR A 97 7.06 -4.51 2.97
C THR A 97 8.36 -3.79 2.65
N ALA A 98 9.04 -4.10 1.54
CA ALA A 98 10.33 -3.49 1.20
C ALA A 98 10.33 -1.94 1.23
N PRO A 99 9.26 -1.24 0.79
CA PRO A 99 9.22 0.23 0.85
C PRO A 99 9.03 0.82 2.26
N TRP A 100 8.79 0.01 3.28
CA TRP A 100 8.51 0.44 4.66
C TRP A 100 9.62 -0.05 5.61
N PRO A 101 10.71 0.73 5.78
CA PRO A 101 11.88 0.31 6.58
C PRO A 101 11.56 -0.07 8.03
N ASP A 102 10.53 0.56 8.59
CA ASP A 102 9.98 0.29 9.92
C ASP A 102 9.42 -1.13 10.08
N LEU A 103 9.07 -1.79 8.98
CA LEU A 103 8.63 -3.19 8.96
C LEU A 103 9.74 -4.21 8.69
N HIS A 104 10.95 -3.79 8.28
CA HIS A 104 12.01 -4.74 7.92
C HIS A 104 12.37 -5.65 9.08
N THR A 105 12.65 -5.08 10.26
CA THR A 105 13.01 -5.86 11.44
C THR A 105 11.87 -6.77 11.92
N PRO A 106 10.63 -6.28 12.15
CA PRO A 106 9.52 -7.14 12.53
C PRO A 106 9.27 -8.31 11.56
N VAL A 107 9.32 -8.06 10.24
CA VAL A 107 9.08 -9.11 9.24
C VAL A 107 10.22 -10.12 9.20
N GLN A 108 11.47 -9.70 9.40
CA GLN A 108 12.61 -10.62 9.53
C GLN A 108 12.52 -11.50 10.78
N VAL A 109 12.09 -10.93 11.91
CA VAL A 109 11.86 -11.69 13.15
C VAL A 109 10.75 -12.72 12.93
N LEU A 110 9.62 -12.33 12.35
CA LEU A 110 8.54 -13.25 11.99
C LEU A 110 9.01 -14.35 11.03
N THR A 111 9.76 -13.98 10.01
CA THR A 111 10.34 -14.93 9.04
C THR A 111 11.22 -15.97 9.72
N SER A 112 12.08 -15.52 10.64
CA SER A 112 12.99 -16.41 11.36
C SER A 112 12.23 -17.33 12.30
N ALA A 113 11.28 -16.81 13.07
CA ALA A 113 10.46 -17.59 13.99
C ALA A 113 9.61 -18.65 13.27
N VAL A 114 8.98 -18.29 12.14
CA VAL A 114 8.20 -19.25 11.35
C VAL A 114 9.10 -20.33 10.73
N LYS A 115 10.29 -19.97 10.27
CA LYS A 115 11.24 -20.94 9.73
C LYS A 115 11.73 -21.93 10.79
N GLU A 116 12.02 -21.42 11.99
CA GLU A 116 12.41 -22.24 13.13
C GLU A 116 11.30 -23.18 13.57
N LEU A 117 10.05 -22.69 13.63
CA LEU A 117 8.86 -23.51 13.88
C LEU A 117 8.76 -24.65 12.86
N LEU A 118 8.81 -24.33 11.56
CA LEU A 118 8.71 -25.34 10.51
C LEU A 118 9.79 -26.40 10.62
N GLU A 119 11.04 -25.98 10.78
CA GLU A 119 12.17 -26.90 10.88
C GLU A 119 12.05 -27.82 12.11
N THR A 120 11.65 -27.26 13.25
CA THR A 120 11.42 -28.03 14.48
C THR A 120 10.28 -29.04 14.31
N LYS A 121 9.15 -28.62 13.74
CA LYS A 121 8.00 -29.52 13.52
C LYS A 121 8.31 -30.63 12.52
N ARG A 122 9.09 -30.32 11.49
CA ARG A 122 9.58 -31.28 10.50
C ARG A 122 10.45 -32.35 11.16
N GLN A 123 11.41 -31.94 11.99
CA GLN A 123 12.27 -32.87 12.73
C GLN A 123 11.45 -33.76 13.68
N LEU A 124 10.59 -33.18 14.51
CA LEU A 124 9.72 -33.95 15.42
C LEU A 124 8.80 -34.91 14.68
N MET A 125 8.29 -34.53 13.50
CA MET A 125 7.48 -35.44 12.69
C MET A 125 8.31 -36.62 12.16
N LEU A 126 9.55 -36.38 11.71
CA LEU A 126 10.47 -37.44 11.30
C LEU A 126 10.77 -38.38 12.46
N ASP A 127 11.01 -37.86 13.66
CA ASP A 127 11.24 -38.65 14.87
C ASP A 127 10.02 -39.54 15.20
N LEU A 128 8.80 -38.99 15.08
CA LEU A 128 7.57 -39.78 15.24
C LEU A 128 7.43 -40.89 14.18
N VAL A 129 7.88 -40.65 12.94
CA VAL A 129 7.85 -41.65 11.85
C VAL A 129 8.90 -42.74 12.06
N LEU A 130 10.08 -42.38 12.57
CA LEU A 130 11.20 -43.30 12.85
C LEU A 130 11.01 -44.09 14.15
N GLY A 131 9.99 -43.76 14.96
CA GLY A 131 9.66 -44.46 16.20
C GLY A 131 10.33 -43.87 17.44
N HIS A 132 10.97 -42.71 17.35
CA HIS A 132 11.58 -41.98 18.46
C HIS A 132 10.54 -41.18 19.27
N GLU A 133 9.46 -41.84 19.70
CA GLU A 133 8.33 -41.16 20.36
C GLU A 133 8.71 -40.53 21.71
N GLU A 134 9.68 -41.11 22.42
CA GLU A 134 10.12 -40.63 23.72
C GLU A 134 10.75 -39.23 23.64
N GLU A 135 11.54 -38.97 22.59
CA GLU A 135 12.18 -37.67 22.32
C GLU A 135 11.12 -36.59 22.08
N VAL A 136 10.09 -36.92 21.28
CA VAL A 136 8.99 -36.01 20.96
C VAL A 136 8.09 -35.76 22.17
N LEU A 137 7.84 -36.79 23.00
CA LEU A 137 7.12 -36.63 24.25
C LEU A 137 7.91 -35.77 25.25
N ASN A 138 9.24 -35.91 25.28
CA ASN A 138 10.08 -35.07 26.12
C ASN A 138 9.97 -33.59 25.72
N TYR A 139 10.09 -33.28 24.43
CA TYR A 139 9.89 -31.92 23.88
C TYR A 139 8.51 -31.33 24.23
N ILE A 140 7.45 -32.14 24.16
CA ILE A 140 6.10 -31.69 24.54
C ILE A 140 6.00 -31.41 26.04
N ARG A 141 6.63 -32.25 26.88
CA ARG A 141 6.60 -32.14 28.35
C ARG A 141 7.44 -30.98 28.87
N THR A 142 8.56 -30.67 28.24
CA THR A 142 9.44 -29.56 28.64
C THR A 142 8.80 -28.20 28.34
N GLY A 143 7.81 -28.16 27.44
CA GLY A 143 7.09 -26.94 27.09
C GLY A 143 7.77 -26.13 25.97
N GLU A 144 8.87 -26.63 25.40
CA GLU A 144 9.59 -25.98 24.30
C GLU A 144 8.69 -25.68 23.10
N GLY A 145 7.71 -26.55 22.83
CA GLY A 145 6.71 -26.32 21.78
C GLY A 145 5.76 -25.16 22.04
N LEU A 146 5.49 -24.82 23.30
CA LEU A 146 4.70 -23.65 23.67
C LEU A 146 5.53 -22.38 23.53
N GLU A 147 6.78 -22.38 24.00
CA GLU A 147 7.68 -21.23 23.90
C GLU A 147 7.95 -20.82 22.45
N LEU A 148 8.16 -21.82 21.56
CA LEU A 148 8.37 -21.56 20.14
C LEU A 148 7.10 -20.99 19.49
N ASN A 149 5.92 -21.50 19.85
CA ASN A 149 4.65 -20.96 19.35
C ASN A 149 4.40 -19.53 19.86
N ASP A 150 4.68 -19.25 21.13
CA ASP A 150 4.56 -17.91 21.71
C ASP A 150 5.50 -16.92 21.02
N THR A 151 6.72 -17.37 20.68
CA THR A 151 7.68 -16.56 19.89
C THR A 151 7.10 -16.18 18.53
N VAL A 152 6.46 -17.12 17.83
CA VAL A 152 5.79 -16.85 16.55
C VAL A 152 4.62 -15.89 16.72
N VAL A 153 3.77 -16.09 17.74
CA VAL A 153 2.64 -15.21 18.04
C VAL A 153 3.11 -13.78 18.34
N LEU A 154 4.15 -13.62 19.16
CA LEU A 154 4.73 -12.32 19.46
C LEU A 154 5.34 -11.66 18.21
N ALA A 155 5.92 -12.44 17.31
CA ALA A 155 6.45 -11.93 16.06
C ALA A 155 5.33 -11.42 15.12
N PHE A 156 4.21 -12.13 15.03
CA PHE A 156 3.01 -11.65 14.31
C PHE A 156 2.51 -10.32 14.90
N GLN A 157 2.34 -10.27 16.23
CA GLN A 157 1.91 -9.06 16.92
C GLN A 157 2.88 -7.90 16.71
N GLY A 158 4.19 -8.17 16.64
CA GLY A 158 5.21 -7.17 16.34
C GLY A 158 5.01 -6.50 14.98
N VAL A 159 4.70 -7.29 13.94
CA VAL A 159 4.38 -6.77 12.60
C VAL A 159 3.07 -5.98 12.64
N GLU A 160 2.01 -6.53 13.24
CA GLU A 160 0.71 -5.88 13.32
C GLU A 160 0.76 -4.55 14.08
N HIS A 161 1.49 -4.51 15.19
CA HIS A 161 1.66 -3.31 15.99
C HIS A 161 2.34 -2.20 15.18
N LYS A 162 3.41 -2.52 14.46
CA LYS A 162 4.10 -1.54 13.60
C LYS A 162 3.24 -1.08 12.44
N MET A 163 2.51 -2.00 11.81
CA MET A 163 1.53 -1.63 10.78
C MET A 163 0.44 -0.71 11.32
N ALA A 164 -0.10 -0.99 12.51
CA ALA A 164 -1.14 -0.19 13.13
C ALA A 164 -0.62 1.20 13.53
N GLN A 165 0.62 1.28 14.04
CA GLN A 165 1.29 2.55 14.31
C GLN A 165 1.38 3.39 13.03
N ARG A 166 1.84 2.80 11.92
CA ARG A 166 1.94 3.47 10.62
C ARG A 166 0.58 3.92 10.06
N ASP A 167 -0.46 3.09 10.17
CA ASP A 167 -1.80 3.47 9.71
C ASP A 167 -2.33 4.69 10.49
N ARG A 168 -2.05 4.78 11.81
CA ARG A 168 -2.41 5.96 12.61
C ARG A 168 -1.64 7.21 12.20
N GLU A 169 -0.33 7.10 12.00
CA GLU A 169 0.52 8.22 11.56
C GLU A 169 0.07 8.74 10.18
N THR A 170 -0.22 7.83 9.25
CA THR A 170 -0.70 8.21 7.91
C THR A 170 -2.14 8.71 7.91
N MET A 171 -3.02 8.24 8.79
CA MET A 171 -4.39 8.75 8.92
C MET A 171 -4.42 10.23 9.30
N GLN A 172 -3.57 10.65 10.23
CA GLN A 172 -3.50 12.05 10.67
C GLN A 172 -3.14 13.00 9.51
N ASP A 173 -2.20 12.59 8.65
CA ASP A 173 -1.85 13.36 7.44
C ASP A 173 -2.95 13.32 6.37
N ARG A 174 -3.63 12.17 6.22
CA ARG A 174 -4.71 11.97 5.25
C ARG A 174 -5.93 12.83 5.56
N ASP A 175 -6.32 12.96 6.82
CA ASP A 175 -7.51 13.73 7.22
C ASP A 175 -7.35 15.22 6.91
N ALA A 176 -6.13 15.75 7.09
CA ALA A 176 -5.80 17.09 6.64
C ALA A 176 -6.02 17.20 5.12
N VAL A 177 -5.38 16.37 4.30
CA VAL A 177 -5.49 16.41 2.83
C VAL A 177 -6.92 16.25 2.33
N ARG A 178 -7.67 15.31 2.90
CA ARG A 178 -9.05 15.00 2.51
C ARG A 178 -10.01 16.16 2.76
N ALA A 179 -9.79 16.94 3.82
CA ALA A 179 -10.65 18.07 4.16
C ALA A 179 -10.57 19.22 3.14
N TRP A 180 -9.37 19.50 2.59
CA TRP A 180 -9.17 20.64 1.69
C TRP A 180 -9.08 20.26 0.20
N ALA A 181 -8.76 19.02 -0.15
CA ALA A 181 -8.64 18.55 -1.53
C ALA A 181 -9.88 18.86 -2.41
N PRO A 182 -11.13 18.59 -2.00
CA PRO A 182 -12.29 18.87 -2.84
C PRO A 182 -12.50 20.38 -3.08
N VAL A 183 -12.15 21.21 -2.09
CA VAL A 183 -12.22 22.67 -2.21
C VAL A 183 -11.21 23.17 -3.24
N ILE A 184 -9.96 22.70 -3.17
CA ILE A 184 -8.91 23.10 -4.13
C ILE A 184 -9.26 22.64 -5.55
N LEU A 185 -9.75 21.40 -5.73
CA LEU A 185 -10.18 20.88 -7.03
C LEU A 185 -11.37 21.67 -7.60
N SER A 186 -12.35 22.03 -6.77
CA SER A 186 -13.52 22.80 -7.20
C SER A 186 -13.15 24.23 -7.59
N VAL A 187 -12.31 24.90 -6.79
CA VAL A 187 -11.88 26.28 -7.07
C VAL A 187 -11.04 26.34 -8.35
N THR A 188 -10.11 25.40 -8.55
CA THR A 188 -9.24 25.38 -9.72
C THR A 188 -9.99 25.07 -11.01
N THR A 189 -10.90 24.09 -11.01
CA THR A 189 -11.75 23.76 -12.17
C THR A 189 -12.67 24.92 -12.55
N PHE A 190 -13.32 25.55 -11.56
CA PHE A 190 -14.17 26.72 -11.81
C PHE A 190 -13.36 27.91 -12.35
N SER A 191 -12.16 28.15 -11.82
CA SER A 191 -11.27 29.22 -12.27
C SER A 191 -10.80 29.02 -13.71
N ALA A 192 -10.40 27.79 -14.08
CA ALA A 192 -10.00 27.46 -15.44
C ALA A 192 -11.15 27.65 -16.45
N LEU A 193 -12.37 27.31 -16.04
CA LEU A 193 -13.57 27.42 -16.86
C LEU A 193 -13.95 28.89 -17.11
N VAL A 194 -13.90 29.73 -16.06
CA VAL A 194 -14.12 31.18 -16.17
C VAL A 194 -13.05 31.84 -17.04
N LEU A 195 -11.77 31.48 -16.86
CA LEU A 195 -10.67 31.99 -17.67
C LEU A 195 -10.84 31.60 -19.15
N GLY A 196 -11.16 30.33 -19.43
CA GLY A 196 -11.43 29.85 -20.79
C GLY A 196 -12.60 30.59 -21.46
N MET A 197 -13.72 30.78 -20.74
CA MET A 197 -14.85 31.56 -21.26
C MET A 197 -14.48 33.01 -21.54
N SER A 198 -13.65 33.63 -20.69
CA SER A 198 -13.23 35.03 -20.85
C SER A 198 -12.31 35.21 -22.06
N MET A 199 -11.37 34.29 -22.29
CA MET A 199 -10.47 34.29 -23.45
C MET A 199 -11.25 34.03 -24.74
N ASN A 200 -12.21 33.10 -24.75
CA ASN A 200 -13.04 32.84 -25.92
C ASN A 200 -13.90 34.07 -26.30
N ARG A 201 -14.56 34.70 -25.32
CA ARG A 201 -15.31 35.95 -25.55
C ARG A 201 -14.42 37.09 -26.07
N TRP A 202 -13.16 37.13 -25.66
CA TRP A 202 -12.20 38.12 -26.12
C TRP A 202 -11.72 37.84 -27.55
N ALA A 203 -11.44 36.59 -27.90
CA ALA A 203 -11.09 36.16 -29.26
C ALA A 203 -12.20 36.46 -30.27
N ILE A 204 -13.46 36.21 -29.89
CA ILE A 204 -14.64 36.52 -30.73
C ILE A 204 -14.81 38.03 -30.95
N ARG A 205 -14.50 38.88 -29.95
CA ARG A 205 -14.52 40.34 -30.15
C ARG A 205 -13.40 40.83 -31.06
N LEU A 206 -12.21 40.26 -30.92
CA LEU A 206 -11.06 40.62 -31.76
C LEU A 206 -11.27 40.24 -33.22
N SER A 207 -11.83 39.05 -33.50
CA SER A 207 -12.13 38.64 -34.88
C SER A 207 -13.16 39.57 -35.53
N LYS A 208 -14.17 40.02 -34.78
CA LYS A 208 -15.15 41.02 -35.26
C LYS A 208 -14.55 42.40 -35.52
N THR A 209 -13.53 42.82 -34.76
CA THR A 209 -12.86 44.11 -35.00
C THR A 209 -11.86 44.10 -36.16
N ILE A 210 -11.32 42.93 -36.52
CA ILE A 210 -10.39 42.76 -37.65
C ILE A 210 -11.16 42.53 -38.96
N ALA A 211 -12.38 42.01 -38.89
CA ALA A 211 -13.30 41.89 -40.02
C ALA A 211 -14.11 43.17 -40.26
N LEU A 212 -13.47 44.24 -40.77
CA LEU A 212 -14.16 45.34 -41.45
C LEU A 212 -13.62 45.49 -42.88
N PRO A 213 -14.50 45.81 -43.86
CA PRO A 213 -14.38 45.35 -45.23
C PRO A 213 -13.31 46.08 -46.04
N ARG A 214 -12.49 45.28 -46.73
CA ARG A 214 -11.60 45.73 -47.80
C ARG A 214 -12.42 45.93 -49.08
N THR A 215 -13.30 46.92 -49.11
CA THR A 215 -13.97 47.36 -50.34
C THR A 215 -14.06 48.88 -50.32
N MET A 216 -13.09 49.53 -50.94
CA MET A 216 -13.29 50.57 -51.97
C MET A 216 -11.93 50.83 -52.63
N ALA A 217 -11.66 50.07 -53.69
CA ALA A 217 -10.78 50.46 -54.77
C ALA A 217 -11.67 50.76 -55.99
N SER A 218 -11.32 51.80 -56.77
CA SER A 218 -11.91 52.22 -58.07
C SER A 218 -13.38 52.66 -57.99
N LEU A 219 -13.79 53.87 -58.38
CA LEU A 219 -13.45 54.75 -59.50
C LEU A 219 -13.74 56.20 -59.11
#